data_AF-A0A1Q3E2Z5-F1
#
_entry.id   AF-A0A1Q3E2Z5-F1
#
_cell.length_a   1.000
_cell.length_b   1.000
_cell.length_c   1.000
_cell.angle_alpha   90.00
_cell.angle_beta   90.00
_cell.angle_gamma   90.00
#
_symmetry.space_group_name_H-M   'P 1'
#
loop_
_entity.id
_entity.type
_entity.pdbx_description
1 polymer ?
#
loop_
_entity_poly.entity_id
_entity_poly.type
_entity_poly.pdbx_seq_one_letter_code
_entity_poly.pdbx_strand_id
1 'polypeptide(L)'
;MAYNCETALLASKLKDELLVHPIILSAGSLALSIFISQAVYSTFDWRPVAICVSADILTIGLDHYKDQAPSLVDALNNASTRVLQVFYHARILLLLSTTLLCVALSHSPPETWMITGIFIAPALLWNTPLSIRIPGHSSQNEFPTEKDQQKPEGAFVIKRIPGMKALFIGIIRGCGQYVYLHTNPDVVYSQSDLPCSNG
;
A
#
# COMPACT_ATOMS: atom_id res chain seq x y z
N MET A 1 4.41 -31.67 21.93
CA MET A 1 5.48 -31.38 20.95
C MET A 1 4.93 -31.00 19.58
N ALA A 2 3.87 -31.64 19.05
CA ALA A 2 3.28 -31.30 17.74
C ALA A 2 2.76 -29.85 17.62
N TYR A 3 2.10 -29.33 18.67
CA TYR A 3 1.55 -27.96 18.71
C TYR A 3 2.59 -26.85 18.46
N ASN A 4 3.84 -27.05 18.91
CA ASN A 4 4.92 -26.08 18.74
C ASN A 4 5.51 -26.07 17.32
N CYS A 5 5.36 -27.17 16.57
CA CYS A 5 5.81 -27.28 15.18
C CYS A 5 4.81 -26.60 14.23
N GLU A 6 3.51 -26.84 14.46
CA GLU A 6 2.42 -26.30 13.66
C GLU A 6 2.30 -24.77 13.79
N THR A 7 2.44 -24.25 15.01
CA THR A 7 2.50 -22.79 15.26
C THR A 7 3.74 -22.13 14.66
N ALA A 8 4.88 -22.83 14.59
CA ALA A 8 6.08 -22.32 13.94
C ALA A 8 5.94 -22.26 12.42
N LEU A 9 5.35 -23.29 11.81
CA LEU A 9 5.05 -23.34 10.38
C LEU A 9 4.08 -22.21 9.99
N LEU A 10 3.02 -22.03 10.76
CA LEU A 10 2.04 -20.97 10.55
C LEU A 10 2.67 -19.58 10.68
N ALA A 11 3.49 -19.35 11.72
CA ALA A 11 4.21 -18.09 11.89
C ALA A 11 5.18 -17.80 10.73
N SER A 12 5.86 -18.83 10.20
CA SER A 12 6.74 -18.69 9.04
C SER A 12 5.96 -18.30 7.78
N LYS A 13 4.80 -18.92 7.55
CA LYS A 13 3.94 -18.60 6.41
C LYS A 13 3.36 -17.19 6.51
N LEU A 14 2.91 -16.79 7.71
CA LEU A 14 2.41 -15.43 7.94
C LEU A 14 3.52 -14.38 7.77
N LYS A 15 4.75 -14.68 8.21
CA LYS A 15 5.90 -13.79 7.99
C LYS A 15 6.15 -13.58 6.49
N ASP A 16 6.05 -14.64 5.70
CA ASP A 16 6.26 -14.57 4.26
C ASP A 16 5.17 -13.71 3.58
N GLU A 17 3.90 -13.95 3.91
CA GLU A 17 2.77 -13.23 3.32
C GLU A 17 2.63 -11.77 3.80
N LEU A 18 2.87 -11.49 5.09
CA LEU A 18 2.63 -10.16 5.68
C LEU A 18 3.83 -9.22 5.61
N LEU A 19 5.05 -9.77 5.52
CA LEU A 19 6.28 -8.97 5.55
C LEU A 19 7.09 -9.14 4.28
N VAL A 20 7.45 -10.36 3.92
CA VAL A 20 8.38 -10.60 2.81
C VAL A 20 7.74 -10.21 1.47
N HIS A 21 6.51 -10.64 1.22
CA HIS A 21 5.83 -10.37 -0.04
C HIS A 21 5.64 -8.86 -0.33
N PRO A 22 5.11 -8.04 0.61
CA PRO A 22 5.04 -6.59 0.42
C PRO A 22 6.42 -5.94 0.23
N ILE A 23 7.44 -6.36 0.98
CA ILE A 23 8.80 -5.80 0.88
C ILE A 23 9.41 -6.10 -0.49
N ILE A 24 9.37 -7.36 -0.95
CA ILE A 24 9.93 -7.75 -2.25
C ILE A 24 9.23 -6.99 -3.37
N LEU A 25 7.90 -6.89 -3.34
CA LEU A 25 7.19 -6.18 -4.39
C LEU A 25 7.51 -4.68 -4.39
N SER A 26 7.62 -4.08 -3.20
CA SER A 26 8.00 -2.68 -3.06
C SER A 26 9.44 -2.41 -3.51
N ALA A 27 10.36 -3.38 -3.36
CA ALA A 27 11.72 -3.28 -3.88
C ALA A 27 11.75 -3.28 -5.41
N GLY A 28 10.89 -4.08 -6.05
CA GLY A 28 10.67 -4.02 -7.49
C GLY A 28 10.15 -2.65 -7.94
N SER A 29 9.20 -2.09 -7.21
CA SER A 29 8.69 -0.74 -7.47
C SER A 29 9.71 0.36 -7.25
N LEU A 30 10.58 0.23 -6.25
CA LEU A 30 11.71 1.12 -6.00
C LEU A 30 12.66 1.11 -7.19
N ALA A 31 13.11 -0.08 -7.61
CA ALA A 31 14.02 -0.22 -8.75
C ALA A 31 13.42 0.35 -10.04
N LEU A 32 12.13 0.07 -10.31
CA LEU A 32 11.46 0.54 -11.52
C LEU A 32 11.23 2.05 -11.50
N SER A 33 10.90 2.63 -10.34
CA SER A 33 10.72 4.08 -10.20
C SER A 33 12.04 4.83 -10.34
N ILE A 34 13.13 4.31 -9.77
CA ILE A 34 14.49 4.84 -9.97
C ILE A 34 14.88 4.76 -11.44
N PHE A 35 14.66 3.61 -12.07
CA PHE A 35 14.98 3.40 -13.49
C PHE A 35 14.21 4.37 -14.39
N ILE A 36 12.90 4.54 -14.20
CA ILE A 36 12.11 5.51 -14.98
C ILE A 36 12.61 6.94 -14.75
N SER A 37 12.87 7.31 -13.50
CA SER A 37 13.37 8.64 -13.15
C SER A 37 14.67 8.95 -13.90
N GLN A 38 15.61 8.00 -13.94
CA GLN A 38 16.87 8.16 -14.66
C GLN A 38 16.72 8.04 -16.19
N ALA A 39 15.99 7.05 -16.70
CA ALA A 39 15.93 6.74 -18.12
C ALA A 39 15.06 7.72 -18.92
N VAL A 40 13.98 8.23 -18.33
CA VAL A 40 13.02 9.11 -19.02
C VAL A 40 13.33 10.58 -18.74
N TYR A 41 13.80 10.90 -17.54
CA TYR A 41 13.88 12.28 -17.06
C TYR A 41 15.28 12.72 -16.64
N SER A 42 16.28 11.83 -16.75
CA SER A 42 17.69 12.09 -16.42
C SER A 42 17.95 12.67 -15.04
N THR A 43 16.96 12.64 -14.15
CA THR A 43 16.95 13.30 -12.85
C THR A 43 16.35 12.35 -11.83
N PHE A 44 16.93 12.30 -10.64
CA PHE A 44 16.40 11.49 -9.54
C PHE A 44 15.55 12.36 -8.62
N ASP A 45 14.24 12.08 -8.56
CA ASP A 45 13.39 12.62 -7.50
C ASP A 45 12.92 11.49 -6.59
N TRP A 46 13.23 11.62 -5.30
CA TRP A 46 12.88 10.65 -4.27
C TRP A 46 11.39 10.66 -3.91
N ARG A 47 10.67 11.75 -4.14
CA ARG A 47 9.25 11.92 -3.76
C ARG A 47 8.32 10.95 -4.48
N PRO A 48 8.25 10.92 -5.82
CA PRO A 48 7.42 9.94 -6.54
C PRO A 48 7.85 8.50 -6.24
N VAL A 49 9.15 8.24 -6.03
CA VAL A 49 9.65 6.93 -5.61
C VAL A 49 9.09 6.54 -4.23
N ALA A 50 9.19 7.43 -3.23
CA ALA A 50 8.69 7.19 -1.88
C ALA A 50 7.17 7.04 -1.84
N ILE A 51 6.43 7.81 -2.65
CA ILE A 51 4.97 7.66 -2.80
C ILE A 51 4.65 6.28 -3.35
N CYS A 52 5.31 5.84 -4.43
CA CYS A 52 5.05 4.53 -5.03
C CYS A 52 5.36 3.37 -4.07
N VAL A 53 6.55 3.38 -3.47
CA VAL A 53 6.99 2.33 -2.52
C VAL A 53 6.04 2.25 -1.32
N SER A 54 5.69 3.40 -0.75
CA SER A 54 4.77 3.44 0.39
C SER A 54 3.35 3.00 0.00
N ALA A 55 2.87 3.41 -1.17
CA ALA A 55 1.57 3.01 -1.71
C ALA A 55 1.49 1.49 -1.94
N ASP A 56 2.55 0.87 -2.46
CA ASP A 56 2.61 -0.58 -2.64
C ASP A 56 2.54 -1.32 -1.31
N ILE A 57 3.39 -0.92 -0.34
CA ILE A 57 3.40 -1.55 0.98
C ILE A 57 2.04 -1.38 1.67
N LEU A 58 1.39 -0.22 1.54
CA LEU A 58 0.09 0.02 2.16
C LEU A 58 -1.04 -0.76 1.49
N THR A 59 -1.13 -0.71 0.16
CA THR A 59 -2.25 -1.34 -0.57
C THR A 59 -2.18 -2.86 -0.61
N ILE A 60 -0.96 -3.42 -0.51
CA ILE A 60 -0.75 -4.88 -0.48
C ILE A 60 -0.66 -5.34 0.96
N GLY A 61 0.18 -4.70 1.78
CA GLY A 61 0.34 -5.07 3.18
C GLY A 61 -0.97 -4.98 3.96
N LEU A 62 -1.78 -3.93 3.75
CA LEU A 62 -3.07 -3.81 4.44
C LEU A 62 -4.08 -4.87 3.97
N ASP A 63 -4.03 -5.26 2.70
CA ASP A 63 -4.92 -6.27 2.15
C ASP A 63 -4.63 -7.66 2.71
N HIS A 64 -3.35 -8.04 2.72
CA HIS A 64 -2.90 -9.28 3.35
C HIS A 64 -3.12 -9.26 4.87
N TYR A 65 -2.94 -8.10 5.51
CA TYR A 65 -3.23 -7.94 6.94
C TYR A 65 -4.71 -8.17 7.25
N LYS A 66 -5.62 -7.63 6.42
CA LYS A 66 -7.07 -7.85 6.55
C LYS A 66 -7.46 -9.30 6.26
N ASP A 67 -6.87 -9.92 5.24
CA ASP A 67 -7.15 -11.32 4.89
C ASP A 67 -6.74 -12.31 5.99
N GLN A 68 -5.68 -11.97 6.73
CA GLN A 68 -5.18 -12.77 7.85
C GLN A 68 -5.82 -12.40 9.20
N ALA A 69 -6.83 -11.53 9.24
CA ALA A 69 -7.52 -11.15 10.48
C ALA A 69 -8.09 -12.34 11.29
N PRO A 70 -8.63 -13.41 10.67
CA PRO A 70 -9.05 -14.60 11.43
C PRO A 70 -7.91 -15.26 12.20
N SER A 71 -6.72 -15.34 11.58
CA SER A 71 -5.49 -15.88 12.20
C SER A 71 -5.01 -15.04 13.39
N LEU A 72 -5.29 -13.73 13.40
CA LEU A 72 -5.01 -12.85 14.54
C LEU A 72 -5.97 -13.12 15.71
N VAL A 73 -7.27 -13.29 15.42
CA VAL A 73 -8.28 -13.60 16.45
C VAL A 73 -7.97 -14.95 17.10
N ASP A 74 -7.62 -15.96 16.31
CA ASP A 74 -7.23 -17.27 16.82
C ASP A 74 -5.94 -17.19 17.67
N ALA A 75 -4.94 -16.41 17.24
CA ALA A 75 -3.70 -16.22 18.01
C ALA A 75 -3.92 -15.50 19.35
N LEU A 76 -4.88 -14.57 19.43
CA LEU A 76 -5.27 -13.91 20.68
C LEU A 76 -5.94 -14.90 21.63
N ASN A 77 -6.85 -15.73 21.12
CA ASN A 77 -7.55 -16.74 21.91
C ASN A 77 -6.60 -17.84 22.43
N ASN A 78 -5.61 -18.22 21.61
CA ASN A 78 -4.63 -19.27 21.93
C ASN A 78 -3.32 -18.74 22.54
N ALA A 79 -3.22 -17.44 22.84
CA ALA A 79 -2.04 -16.77 23.39
C ALA A 79 -0.72 -17.06 22.64
N SER A 80 -0.78 -17.19 21.31
CA SER A 80 0.38 -17.53 20.47
C SER A 80 1.27 -16.30 20.25
N THR A 81 2.28 -16.14 21.10
CA THR A 81 3.19 -14.97 21.10
C THR A 81 3.92 -14.78 19.77
N ARG A 82 4.30 -15.86 19.08
CA ARG A 82 5.00 -15.80 17.78
C ARG A 82 4.15 -15.21 16.68
N VAL A 83 2.88 -15.59 16.61
CA VAL A 83 1.94 -15.06 15.60
C VAL A 83 1.63 -13.60 15.89
N LEU A 84 1.39 -13.26 17.15
CA LEU A 84 1.17 -11.87 17.58
C LEU A 84 2.35 -10.95 17.25
N GLN A 85 3.60 -11.43 17.40
CA GLN A 85 4.79 -10.67 17.00
C GLN A 85 4.84 -10.38 15.49
N VAL A 86 4.44 -11.32 14.64
CA VAL A 86 4.39 -11.10 13.18
C VAL A 86 3.37 -10.01 12.85
N PHE A 87 2.17 -10.05 13.44
CA PHE A 87 1.17 -8.99 13.25
C PHE A 87 1.63 -7.64 13.80
N TYR A 88 2.37 -7.61 14.91
CA TYR A 88 2.96 -6.40 15.45
C TYR A 88 3.98 -5.77 14.49
N HIS A 89 4.89 -6.58 13.94
CA HIS A 89 5.83 -6.10 12.93
C HIS A 89 5.14 -5.64 11.64
N ALA A 90 4.10 -6.36 11.18
CA ALA A 90 3.33 -5.95 10.01
C ALA A 90 2.64 -4.59 10.25
N ARG A 91 2.11 -4.36 11.45
CA ARG A 91 1.51 -3.08 11.83
C ARG A 91 2.54 -1.95 11.89
N ILE A 92 3.73 -2.19 12.44
CA ILE A 92 4.82 -1.21 12.41
C ILE A 92 5.20 -0.86 10.98
N LEU A 93 5.37 -1.86 10.11
CA LEU A 93 5.69 -1.64 8.70
C LEU A 93 4.64 -0.75 8.01
N LEU A 94 3.35 -1.03 8.23
CA LEU A 94 2.26 -0.21 7.68
C LEU A 94 2.27 1.23 8.21
N LEU A 95 2.54 1.42 9.51
CA LEU A 95 2.64 2.75 10.12
C LEU A 95 3.83 3.54 9.57
N LEU A 96 4.99 2.90 9.44
CA LEU A 96 6.19 3.51 8.86
C LEU A 96 5.94 3.90 7.40
N SER A 97 5.32 3.04 6.60
CA SER A 97 4.95 3.35 5.21
C SER A 97 3.93 4.48 5.10
N THR A 98 2.96 4.56 6.02
CA THR A 98 2.02 5.70 6.05
C THR A 98 2.76 6.99 6.37
N THR A 99 3.67 6.95 7.33
CA THR A 99 4.48 8.12 7.71
C THR A 99 5.34 8.59 6.53
N LEU A 100 6.00 7.65 5.84
CA LEU A 100 6.80 7.93 4.64
C LEU A 100 5.95 8.53 3.52
N LEU A 101 4.74 8.00 3.29
CA LEU A 101 3.79 8.54 2.31
C LEU A 101 3.39 9.98 2.64
N CYS A 102 3.06 10.27 3.90
CA CYS A 102 2.70 11.61 4.35
C CYS A 102 3.86 12.61 4.18
N VAL A 103 5.09 12.19 4.51
CA VAL A 103 6.29 13.01 4.30
C VAL A 103 6.49 13.29 2.82
N ALA A 104 6.44 12.26 1.96
CA ALA A 104 6.63 12.42 0.54
C ALA A 104 5.57 13.36 -0.07
N LEU A 105 4.30 13.20 0.30
CA LEU A 105 3.21 14.09 -0.12
C LEU A 105 3.41 15.53 0.37
N SER A 106 3.84 15.73 1.61
CA SER A 106 4.11 17.07 2.17
C SER A 106 5.17 17.84 1.38
N HIS A 107 6.07 17.14 0.70
CA HIS A 107 7.08 17.73 -0.18
C HIS A 107 6.70 17.71 -1.67
N SER A 108 5.50 17.27 -2.02
CA SER A 108 4.99 17.19 -3.39
C SER A 108 3.93 18.26 -3.69
N PRO A 109 3.75 18.64 -4.97
CA PRO A 109 2.69 19.53 -5.40
C PRO A 109 1.28 19.00 -5.02
N PRO A 110 0.30 19.87 -4.75
CA PRO A 110 -1.07 19.46 -4.40
C PRO A 110 -1.75 18.54 -5.43
N GLU A 111 -1.40 18.67 -6.70
CA GLU A 111 -1.88 17.80 -7.79
C GLU A 111 -1.49 16.34 -7.56
N THR A 112 -0.28 16.09 -7.04
CA THR A 112 0.20 14.76 -6.66
C THR A 112 -0.65 14.16 -5.54
N TRP A 113 -1.17 14.98 -4.63
CA TRP A 113 -2.07 14.52 -3.57
C TRP A 113 -3.38 14.00 -4.15
N MET A 114 -3.95 14.72 -5.12
CA MET A 114 -5.20 14.30 -5.76
C MET A 114 -5.03 12.98 -6.51
N ILE A 115 -3.97 12.87 -7.33
CA ILE A 115 -3.67 11.63 -8.07
C ILE A 115 -3.46 10.48 -7.09
N THR A 116 -2.63 10.68 -6.09
CA THR A 116 -2.33 9.66 -5.07
C THR A 116 -3.60 9.24 -4.32
N GLY A 117 -4.42 10.20 -3.89
CA GLY A 117 -5.68 9.93 -3.18
C GLY A 117 -6.69 9.17 -4.03
N ILE A 118 -6.89 9.57 -5.29
CA ILE A 118 -7.86 8.92 -6.20
C ILE A 118 -7.50 7.46 -6.47
N PHE A 119 -6.21 7.14 -6.57
CA PHE A 119 -5.76 5.78 -6.92
C PHE A 119 -5.44 4.90 -5.70
N ILE A 120 -5.01 5.48 -4.57
CA ILE A 120 -4.78 4.72 -3.34
C ILE A 120 -6.09 4.48 -2.57
N ALA A 121 -7.02 5.44 -2.52
CA ALA A 121 -8.23 5.30 -1.70
C ALA A 121 -9.09 4.08 -2.08
N PRO A 122 -9.38 3.80 -3.37
CA PRO A 122 -10.07 2.57 -3.76
C PRO A 122 -9.30 1.33 -3.34
N ALA A 123 -7.97 1.40 -3.37
CA ALA A 123 -7.10 0.29 -3.02
C ALA A 123 -7.08 -0.04 -1.53
N LEU A 124 -7.20 0.98 -0.66
CA LEU A 124 -7.32 0.81 0.80
C LEU A 124 -8.73 0.36 1.22
N LEU A 125 -9.75 0.75 0.45
CA LEU A 125 -11.16 0.48 0.72
C LEU A 125 -11.65 -0.85 0.14
N TRP A 126 -10.82 -1.60 -0.59
CA TRP A 126 -11.20 -2.93 -1.07
C TRP A 126 -11.69 -3.84 0.05
N ASN A 127 -12.76 -4.58 -0.24
CA ASN A 127 -13.45 -5.48 0.71
C ASN A 127 -13.91 -4.80 2.01
N THR A 128 -13.92 -3.47 2.07
CA THR A 128 -14.51 -2.73 3.19
C THR A 128 -15.96 -2.48 2.81
N PRO A 129 -16.96 -2.98 3.58
CA PRO A 129 -18.35 -2.61 3.34
C PRO A 129 -18.46 -1.10 3.59
N LEU A 130 -18.60 -0.33 2.51
CA LEU A 130 -18.95 1.08 2.62
C LEU A 130 -20.44 1.09 3.00
N SER A 131 -20.73 1.09 4.29
CA SER A 131 -22.05 1.48 4.76
C SER A 131 -22.18 2.97 4.45
N ILE A 132 -22.79 3.30 3.31
CA ILE A 132 -23.34 4.64 3.12
C ILE A 132 -24.42 4.74 4.20
N ARG A 133 -24.09 5.40 5.31
CA ARG A 133 -25.02 5.62 6.41
C ARG A 133 -26.09 6.56 5.87
N ILE A 134 -27.17 5.98 5.35
CA ILE A 134 -28.43 6.69 5.24
C ILE A 134 -28.75 7.15 6.67
N PRO A 135 -28.88 8.47 6.94
CA PRO A 135 -29.11 8.96 8.29
C PRO A 135 -30.44 8.37 8.80
N GLY A 136 -30.34 7.38 9.70
CA GLY A 136 -31.49 6.66 10.23
C GLY A 136 -31.22 5.25 10.74
N HIS A 137 -30.18 4.55 10.23
CA HIS A 137 -29.87 3.20 10.70
C HIS A 137 -28.54 3.13 11.44
N SER A 138 -28.60 2.85 12.74
CA SER A 138 -27.45 2.47 13.55
C SER A 138 -27.20 0.98 13.32
N SER A 139 -26.05 0.63 12.74
CA SER A 139 -25.51 -0.74 12.80
C SER A 139 -24.27 -0.72 13.67
N GLN A 140 -24.33 -1.55 14.72
CA GLN A 140 -23.25 -1.83 15.63
C GLN A 140 -22.03 -2.41 14.89
N ASN A 141 -20.86 -2.06 15.41
CA ASN A 141 -19.59 -2.69 15.09
C ASN A 141 -19.66 -4.18 15.45
N GLU A 142 -19.86 -5.06 14.48
CA GLU A 142 -19.57 -6.47 14.64
C GLU A 142 -18.59 -6.92 13.57
N PHE A 143 -17.45 -7.43 14.04
CA PHE A 143 -16.48 -8.16 13.24
C PHE A 143 -17.20 -9.34 12.57
N PRO A 144 -17.01 -9.58 11.25
CA PRO A 144 -17.70 -10.66 10.58
C PRO A 144 -17.13 -11.99 11.07
N THR A 145 -17.90 -12.70 11.89
CA THR A 145 -17.70 -14.12 12.18
C THR A 145 -18.13 -14.89 10.94
N GLU A 146 -17.31 -15.84 10.50
CA GLU A 146 -17.63 -16.82 9.46
C GLU A 146 -18.92 -17.56 9.82
N LYS A 147 -20.07 -17.04 9.39
CA LYS A 147 -21.38 -17.68 9.21
C LYS A 147 -22.45 -16.59 9.07
N ASP A 148 -22.44 -15.88 7.95
CA ASP A 148 -23.72 -15.46 7.39
C ASP A 148 -23.62 -15.16 5.90
N GLN A 149 -24.26 -16.02 5.11
CA GLN A 149 -24.57 -15.79 3.70
C GLN A 149 -25.82 -14.90 3.54
N GLN A 150 -26.16 -14.08 4.53
CA GLN A 150 -27.14 -13.02 4.35
C GLN A 150 -26.43 -11.72 3.97
N LYS A 151 -26.40 -11.48 2.67
CA LYS A 151 -26.09 -10.20 2.04
C LYS A 151 -26.88 -9.10 2.78
N PRO A 152 -26.24 -8.18 3.53
CA PRO A 152 -26.95 -7.04 4.04
C PRO A 152 -27.43 -6.22 2.84
N GLU A 153 -28.75 -6.13 2.67
CA GLU A 153 -29.36 -5.25 1.67
C GLU A 153 -28.91 -3.82 1.96
N GLY A 154 -28.00 -3.29 1.13
CA GLY A 154 -27.53 -1.91 1.22
C GLY A 154 -26.03 -1.70 1.45
N ALA A 155 -25.23 -2.76 1.67
CA ALA A 155 -23.77 -2.58 1.75
C ALA A 155 -23.14 -2.52 0.35
N PHE A 156 -22.65 -1.34 -0.05
CA PHE A 156 -21.82 -1.22 -1.26
C PHE A 156 -20.43 -1.76 -0.92
N VAL A 157 -20.11 -2.95 -1.43
CA VAL A 157 -18.78 -3.54 -1.30
C VAL A 157 -18.03 -3.29 -2.60
N ILE A 158 -16.90 -2.57 -2.51
CA ILE A 158 -15.96 -2.48 -3.63
C ILE A 158 -15.31 -3.86 -3.76
N LYS A 159 -15.76 -4.62 -4.77
CA LYS A 159 -15.18 -5.94 -5.07
C LYS A 159 -13.73 -5.79 -5.53
N ARG A 160 -12.87 -6.69 -5.07
CA ARG A 160 -11.51 -6.85 -5.61
C ARG A 160 -11.60 -7.25 -7.08
N ILE A 161 -10.95 -6.49 -7.95
CA ILE A 161 -10.73 -6.87 -9.35
C ILE A 161 -9.24 -7.24 -9.46
N PRO A 162 -8.91 -8.48 -9.82
CA PRO A 162 -7.51 -8.88 -9.97
C PRO A 162 -6.81 -8.01 -11.00
N GLY A 163 -5.59 -7.54 -10.69
CA GLY A 163 -4.78 -6.68 -11.56
C GLY A 163 -4.97 -5.17 -11.37
N MET A 164 -6.06 -4.69 -10.75
CA MET A 164 -6.30 -3.24 -10.58
C MET A 164 -5.29 -2.55 -9.66
N LYS A 165 -4.71 -3.28 -8.69
CA LYS A 165 -3.61 -2.76 -7.84
C LYS A 165 -2.41 -2.32 -8.67
N ALA A 166 -1.94 -3.20 -9.54
CA ALA A 166 -0.80 -2.93 -10.40
C ALA A 166 -1.08 -1.77 -11.37
N LEU A 167 -2.32 -1.67 -11.87
CA LEU A 167 -2.74 -0.55 -12.71
C LEU A 167 -2.69 0.79 -11.95
N PHE A 168 -3.29 0.85 -10.76
CA PHE A 168 -3.30 2.07 -9.95
C PHE A 168 -1.90 2.52 -9.55
N ILE A 169 -1.04 1.57 -9.15
CA ILE A 169 0.36 1.85 -8.83
C ILE A 169 1.12 2.32 -10.08
N GLY A 170 0.87 1.73 -11.25
CA GLY A 170 1.44 2.17 -12.52
C GLY A 170 1.03 3.61 -12.87
N ILE A 171 -0.24 3.96 -12.66
CA ILE A 171 -0.73 5.33 -12.90
C ILE A 171 -0.12 6.33 -11.91
N ILE A 172 -0.07 6.00 -10.61
CA ILE A 172 0.58 6.86 -9.60
C ILE A 172 2.05 7.09 -9.98
N ARG A 173 2.74 6.04 -10.42
CA ARG A 173 4.15 6.10 -10.84
C ARG A 173 4.36 7.01 -12.06
N GLY A 174 3.55 6.83 -13.11
CA GLY A 174 3.66 7.64 -14.32
C GLY A 174 3.24 9.09 -14.10
N CYS A 175 2.05 9.31 -13.51
CA CYS A 175 1.49 10.64 -13.31
C CYS A 175 2.21 11.44 -12.21
N GLY A 176 2.66 10.79 -11.14
CA GLY A 176 3.39 11.44 -10.05
C GLY A 176 4.73 12.03 -10.52
N GLN A 177 5.47 11.30 -11.36
CA GLN A 177 6.72 11.78 -11.94
C GLN A 177 6.48 12.92 -12.95
N TYR A 178 5.44 12.80 -13.79
CA TYR A 178 5.09 13.81 -14.78
C TYR A 178 4.68 15.16 -14.15
N VAL A 179 3.79 15.12 -13.15
CA VAL A 179 3.29 16.33 -12.48
C VAL A 179 4.42 17.11 -11.81
N TYR A 180 5.35 16.41 -11.15
CA TYR A 180 6.48 17.05 -10.48
C TYR A 180 7.36 17.83 -11.47
N LEU A 181 7.70 17.24 -12.61
CA LEU A 181 8.56 17.88 -13.61
C LEU A 181 7.89 19.05 -14.29
N HIS A 182 6.57 18.96 -14.53
CA HIS A 182 5.82 20.07 -15.12
C HIS A 182 5.70 21.26 -14.17
N THR A 183 5.57 21.01 -12.87
CA THR A 183 5.48 22.06 -11.84
C THR A 183 6.84 22.62 -11.41
N ASN A 184 7.95 21.96 -11.74
CA ASN A 184 9.32 22.42 -11.45
C ASN A 184 10.17 22.46 -12.73
N PRO A 185 9.86 23.37 -13.67
CA PRO A 185 10.55 23.46 -14.96
C PRO A 185 12.05 23.74 -14.83
N ASP A 186 12.50 24.37 -13.74
CA ASP A 186 13.92 24.69 -13.50
C ASP A 186 14.83 23.45 -13.43
N VAL A 187 14.26 22.29 -13.06
CA VAL A 187 14.97 21.00 -13.06
C VAL A 187 15.24 20.49 -14.49
N VAL A 188 14.37 20.84 -15.44
CA VAL A 188 14.51 20.47 -16.86
C VAL A 188 15.53 21.39 -17.55
N TYR A 189 15.52 22.69 -17.24
CA TYR A 189 16.43 23.66 -17.85
C TYR A 189 17.87 23.58 -17.31
N SER A 190 18.07 23.20 -16.05
CA SER A 190 19.41 23.10 -15.48
C SER A 190 20.28 21.99 -16.09
N GLN A 191 19.69 21.09 -16.89
CA GLN A 191 20.40 19.99 -17.57
C GLN A 191 20.73 20.28 -19.04
N SER A 192 19.99 21.19 -19.69
CA SER A 192 20.28 21.65 -21.06
C SER A 192 21.48 22.62 -21.15
N ASP A 193 21.92 23.15 -20.01
CA ASP A 193 23.04 24.11 -19.93
C ASP A 193 24.40 23.45 -19.64
N LEU A 194 24.49 22.11 -19.67
CA LEU A 194 25.79 21.44 -19.65
C LEU A 194 26.43 21.57 -21.04
N PRO A 195 27.55 22.31 -21.20
CA PRO A 195 28.23 22.36 -22.48
C PRO A 195 28.65 20.94 -22.85
N CYS A 196 28.33 20.54 -24.08
CA CYS A 196 28.91 19.36 -24.72
C CYS A 196 30.43 19.42 -24.56
N SER A 197 30.97 18.64 -23.62
CA SER A 197 32.40 18.43 -23.51
C SER A 197 32.81 17.56 -24.69
N ASN A 198 33.31 18.21 -25.74
CA ASN A 198 34.06 17.53 -26.80
C ASN A 198 35.23 16.77 -26.17
N GLY A 199 35.23 15.45 -26.32
CA GLY A 199 36.30 14.52 -25.97
C GLY A 199 36.09 13.20 -26.68
#